data_AF-A0A1X7DR98-F1
#
_entry.id   AF-A0A1X7DR98-F1
#
_cell.length_a   1.000
_cell.length_b   1.000
_cell.length_c   1.000
_cell.angle_alpha   90.00
_cell.angle_beta   90.00
_cell.angle_gamma   90.00
#
_symmetry.space_group_name_H-M   'P 1'
#
loop_
_entity.id
_entity.type
_entity.pdbx_description
1 polymer ?
#
loop_
_entity_poly.entity_id
_entity_poly.type
_entity_poly.pdbx_seq_one_letter_code
_entity_poly.pdbx_strand_id
1 'polypeptide(L)'
;MIALQTAGPSRVDVGLGQTNIGANGHRYRYPCEGLDPYKNLTVTAQILAEQKAKGGDWITAAGRYHRPAGGEPAARYRRAFVKHLSRVTGINLMANNP
;
A
#
# COMPACT_ATOMS: atom_id res chain seq x y z
N MET A 1 12.18 18.41 5.32
CA MET A 1 12.18 17.10 4.61
C MET A 1 13.46 16.31 4.92
N ILE A 2 13.76 16.05 6.20
CA ILE A 2 15.03 15.40 6.58
C ILE A 2 15.07 13.95 6.05
N ALA A 3 14.01 13.17 6.27
CA ALA A 3 13.96 11.77 5.85
C ALA A 3 14.18 11.57 4.34
N LEU A 4 13.63 12.45 3.50
CA LEU A 4 13.80 12.36 2.05
C LEU A 4 15.21 12.73 1.59
N GLN A 5 15.84 13.69 2.27
CA GLN A 5 17.23 14.07 2.00
C GLN A 5 18.22 13.00 2.46
N THR A 6 17.94 12.31 3.57
CA THR A 6 18.87 11.32 4.15
C THR A 6 18.70 9.92 3.57
N ALA A 7 17.47 9.47 3.33
CA ALA A 7 17.19 8.09 2.90
C ALA A 7 16.83 7.98 1.41
N GLY A 8 16.45 9.09 0.77
CA GLY A 8 15.93 9.12 -0.60
C GLY A 8 14.43 8.73 -0.67
N PRO A 9 13.73 9.14 -1.74
CA PRO A 9 12.27 9.04 -1.83
C PRO A 9 11.75 7.60 -1.86
N SER A 10 12.48 6.66 -2.46
CA SER A 10 12.05 5.26 -2.54
C SER A 10 12.12 4.50 -1.22
N ARG A 11 12.74 5.09 -0.17
CA ARG A 11 12.87 4.50 1.17
C ARG A 11 11.98 5.18 2.22
N VAL A 12 11.10 6.08 1.80
CA VAL A 12 10.21 6.82 2.68
C VAL A 12 8.76 6.54 2.28
N ASP A 13 8.01 6.00 3.24
CA ASP A 13 6.56 5.86 3.16
C ASP A 13 5.91 6.95 4.02
N VAL A 14 4.85 7.59 3.50
CA VAL A 14 4.19 8.72 4.14
C VAL A 14 2.77 8.39 4.59
N GLY A 15 2.39 8.90 5.77
CA GLY A 15 1.02 8.90 6.28
C GLY A 15 0.44 7.53 6.65
N LEU A 16 -0.85 7.50 6.97
CA LEU A 16 -1.58 6.32 7.46
C LEU A 16 -1.56 5.14 6.48
N GLY A 17 -1.70 5.42 5.20
CA GLY A 17 -1.63 4.41 4.13
C GLY A 17 -0.22 3.98 3.78
N GLN A 18 0.81 4.56 4.40
CA GLN A 18 2.22 4.25 4.14
C GLN A 18 2.54 4.32 2.63
N THR A 19 2.18 5.44 2.00
CA THR A 19 2.38 5.62 0.55
C THR A 19 3.86 5.89 0.26
N ASN A 20 4.51 5.03 -0.52
CA ASN A 20 5.90 5.24 -0.90
C ASN A 20 6.10 6.48 -1.78
N ILE A 21 6.97 7.40 -1.35
CA ILE A 21 7.20 8.68 -2.04
C ILE A 21 7.92 8.48 -3.38
N GLY A 22 8.85 7.52 -3.48
CA GLY A 22 9.56 7.23 -4.73
C GLY A 22 8.61 6.74 -5.83
N ALA A 23 7.65 5.88 -5.49
CA ALA A 23 6.70 5.33 -6.45
C ALA A 23 5.51 6.26 -6.73
N ASN A 24 4.95 6.88 -5.69
CA ASN A 24 3.66 7.57 -5.76
C ASN A 24 3.71 9.05 -5.39
N GLY A 25 4.91 9.62 -5.19
CA GLY A 25 5.10 11.02 -4.78
C GLY A 25 4.48 12.04 -5.73
N HIS A 26 4.38 11.71 -7.03
CA HIS A 26 3.75 12.54 -8.06
C HIS A 26 2.23 12.78 -7.84
N ARG A 27 1.59 12.03 -6.92
CA ARG A 27 0.18 12.24 -6.53
C ARG A 27 -0.01 13.33 -5.50
N TYR A 28 1.09 13.85 -4.94
CA TYR A 28 1.12 14.94 -3.99
C TYR A 28 1.77 16.16 -4.65
N ARG A 29 1.31 17.36 -4.31
CA ARG A 29 1.94 18.61 -4.78
C ARG A 29 3.35 18.76 -4.20
N TYR A 30 3.54 18.29 -2.97
CA TYR A 30 4.82 18.16 -2.28
C TYR A 30 4.72 17.02 -1.25
N PRO A 31 5.83 16.36 -0.87
CA PRO A 31 5.76 15.11 -0.10
C PRO A 31 5.07 15.21 1.26
N CYS A 32 5.19 16.35 1.94
CA CYS A 32 4.55 16.57 3.25
C CYS A 32 3.01 16.65 3.17
N GLU A 33 2.41 16.87 2.00
CA GLU A 33 0.96 16.79 1.83
C GLU A 33 0.42 15.38 2.19
N GLY A 34 1.25 14.34 2.02
CA GLY A 34 0.92 12.99 2.43
C GLY A 34 0.88 12.76 3.95
N LEU A 35 1.21 13.77 4.76
CA LEU A 35 1.01 13.75 6.22
C LEU A 35 -0.39 14.20 6.62
N ASP A 36 -1.14 14.87 5.73
CA ASP A 36 -2.56 15.09 5.93
C ASP A 36 -3.30 13.74 5.83
N PRO A 37 -4.05 13.33 6.87
CA PRO A 37 -4.62 11.99 6.93
C PRO A 37 -5.68 11.76 5.84
N TYR A 38 -6.50 12.76 5.52
CA TYR A 38 -7.56 12.62 4.52
C TYR A 38 -6.98 12.59 3.11
N LYS A 39 -5.98 13.43 2.82
CA LYS A 39 -5.27 13.40 1.55
C LYS A 39 -4.56 12.08 1.34
N ASN A 40 -3.84 11.61 2.35
CA ASN A 40 -3.11 10.35 2.28
C ASN A 40 -4.05 9.16 2.06
N LEU A 41 -5.14 9.05 2.83
CA LEU A 41 -6.11 7.98 2.64
C LEU A 41 -6.82 8.06 1.29
N THR A 42 -7.10 9.27 0.79
CA THR A 42 -7.65 9.47 -0.57
C THR A 42 -6.70 8.92 -1.64
N VAL A 43 -5.42 9.27 -1.57
CA VAL A 43 -4.40 8.78 -2.50
C VAL A 43 -4.21 7.27 -2.38
N THR A 44 -4.15 6.73 -1.15
CA THR A 44 -4.03 5.29 -0.90
C THR A 44 -5.23 4.52 -1.49
N ALA A 45 -6.45 5.02 -1.32
CA ALA A 45 -7.65 4.42 -1.89
C ALA A 45 -7.62 4.39 -3.42
N GLN A 46 -7.15 5.48 -4.06
CA GLN A 46 -6.95 5.53 -5.52
C GLN A 46 -5.96 4.45 -5.99
N ILE A 47 -4.79 4.34 -5.34
CA ILE A 47 -3.78 3.33 -5.71
C ILE A 47 -4.35 1.92 -5.54
N LEU A 48 -5.07 1.64 -4.44
CA LEU A 48 -5.72 0.35 -4.22
C LEU A 48 -6.78 0.05 -5.29
N ALA A 49 -7.60 1.02 -5.66
CA ALA A 49 -8.60 0.89 -6.73
C ALA A 49 -7.94 0.55 -8.07
N GLU A 50 -6.82 1.19 -8.41
CA GLU A 50 -6.04 0.87 -9.61
C GLU A 50 -5.48 -0.55 -9.58
N GLN A 51 -4.96 -1.02 -8.42
CA GLN A 51 -4.50 -2.40 -8.31
C GLN A 51 -5.62 -3.42 -8.40
N LYS A 52 -6.82 -3.08 -7.88
CA LYS A 52 -8.02 -3.90 -7.97
C LYS A 52 -8.58 -3.95 -9.40
N ALA A 53 -8.50 -2.85 -10.15
CA ALA A 53 -8.92 -2.79 -11.55
C ALA A 53 -8.11 -3.73 -12.46
N LYS A 54 -6.88 -4.08 -12.07
CA LYS A 54 -6.07 -5.12 -12.74
C LYS A 54 -6.57 -6.56 -12.50
N GLY A 55 -7.74 -6.73 -11.89
CA GLY A 55 -8.34 -8.03 -11.58
C GLY A 55 -7.80 -8.69 -10.30
N GLY A 56 -8.38 -9.85 -9.97
CA GLY A 56 -8.14 -10.54 -8.70
C GLY A 56 -9.03 -10.01 -7.56
N ASP A 57 -8.90 -10.58 -6.38
CA ASP A 57 -9.63 -10.17 -5.17
C ASP A 57 -8.93 -9.00 -4.43
N TRP A 58 -9.53 -8.54 -3.33
CA TRP A 58 -8.93 -7.47 -2.52
C TRP A 58 -7.62 -7.88 -1.83
N ILE A 59 -7.44 -9.18 -1.57
CA ILE A 59 -6.20 -9.72 -1.01
C ILE A 59 -5.07 -9.58 -2.05
N THR A 60 -5.34 -9.91 -3.31
CA THR A 60 -4.43 -9.75 -4.44
C THR A 60 -4.08 -8.27 -4.65
N ALA A 61 -5.08 -7.39 -4.62
CA ALA A 61 -4.88 -5.95 -4.75
C ALA A 61 -3.99 -5.38 -3.63
N ALA A 62 -4.20 -5.81 -2.38
CA ALA A 62 -3.36 -5.42 -1.24
C ALA A 62 -1.90 -5.88 -1.41
N GLY A 63 -1.67 -7.10 -1.91
CA GLY A 63 -0.33 -7.57 -2.25
C GLY A 63 0.35 -6.72 -3.32
N ARG A 64 -0.38 -6.34 -4.38
CA ARG A 64 0.13 -5.46 -5.45
C ARG A 64 0.38 -4.04 -4.97
N TYR A 65 -0.44 -3.52 -4.05
CA TYR A 65 -0.21 -2.22 -3.43
C TYR A 65 1.16 -2.19 -2.73
N HIS A 66 1.45 -3.21 -1.93
CA HIS A 66 2.73 -3.33 -1.23
C HIS A 66 3.91 -3.59 -2.18
N ARG A 67 3.72 -4.48 -3.17
CA ARG A 67 4.76 -4.83 -4.15
C ARG A 67 4.13 -5.11 -5.52
N PRO A 68 4.07 -4.12 -6.42
CA PRO A 68 3.43 -4.28 -7.73
C PRO A 68 4.06 -5.38 -8.58
N ALA A 69 5.37 -5.60 -8.45
CA ALA A 69 6.10 -6.66 -9.13
C ALA A 69 5.74 -8.09 -8.67
N GLY A 70 4.94 -8.26 -7.62
CA GLY A 70 4.56 -9.56 -7.11
C GLY A 70 5.70 -10.29 -6.38
N GLY A 71 5.74 -11.61 -6.55
CA GLY A 71 6.72 -12.50 -5.93
C GLY A 71 6.54 -12.70 -4.42
N GLU A 72 7.54 -13.31 -3.79
CA GLU A 72 7.50 -13.66 -2.36
C GLU A 72 7.24 -12.46 -1.43
N PRO A 73 7.76 -11.24 -1.67
CA PRO A 73 7.41 -10.09 -0.83
C PRO A 73 5.91 -9.76 -0.87
N ALA A 74 5.26 -9.84 -2.05
CA ALA A 74 3.82 -9.65 -2.16
C ALA A 74 3.06 -10.80 -1.47
N ALA A 75 3.50 -12.04 -1.65
CA ALA A 75 2.90 -13.21 -1.01
C ALA A 75 2.94 -13.13 0.51
N ARG A 76 4.10 -12.74 1.08
CA ARG A 76 4.27 -12.50 2.51
C ARG A 76 3.32 -11.42 3.02
N TYR A 77 3.21 -10.31 2.28
CA TYR A 77 2.29 -9.24 2.64
C TYR A 77 0.83 -9.70 2.62
N ARG A 78 0.40 -10.46 1.60
CA ARG A 78 -0.96 -11.03 1.53
C ARG A 78 -1.28 -11.91 2.74
N ARG A 79 -0.34 -12.76 3.17
CA ARG A 79 -0.53 -13.61 4.37
C ARG A 79 -0.73 -12.77 5.63
N ALA A 80 0.09 -11.73 5.82
CA ALA A 80 -0.06 -10.80 6.96
C ALA A 80 -1.38 -10.02 6.90
N PHE A 81 -1.73 -9.50 5.73
CA PHE A 81 -2.96 -8.77 5.47
C PHE A 81 -4.20 -9.62 5.77
N VAL A 82 -4.25 -10.86 5.25
CA VAL A 82 -5.35 -11.79 5.51
C VAL A 82 -5.47 -12.10 6.99
N LYS A 83 -4.36 -12.39 7.69
CA LYS A 83 -4.37 -12.62 9.14
C LYS A 83 -5.00 -11.44 9.89
N HIS A 84 -4.69 -10.20 9.48
CA HIS A 84 -5.22 -9.00 10.13
C HIS A 84 -6.69 -8.77 9.77
N LEU A 85 -7.05 -8.94 8.50
CA LEU A 85 -8.41 -8.75 8.02
C LEU A 85 -9.36 -9.77 8.68
N SER A 86 -8.98 -11.05 8.73
CA SER A 86 -9.76 -12.10 9.41
C SER A 86 -10.00 -11.78 10.88
N ARG A 87 -9.01 -11.20 11.57
CA ARG A 87 -9.14 -10.78 12.97
C ARG A 87 -10.13 -9.64 13.16
N VAL A 88 -10.18 -8.67 12.24
CA VAL A 88 -11.05 -7.49 12.35
C VAL A 88 -12.48 -7.80 11.87
N THR A 89 -12.65 -8.70 10.91
CA THR A 89 -13.97 -9.04 10.36
C THR A 89 -14.63 -10.25 11.01
N GLY A 90 -13.86 -11.11 11.69
CA GLY A 90 -14.33 -12.41 12.19
C GLY A 90 -14.52 -13.47 11.10
N ILE A 91 -14.18 -13.17 9.84
CA ILE A 91 -14.30 -14.09 8.71
C ILE A 91 -12.98 -14.83 8.51
N ASN A 92 -13.00 -16.15 8.36
CA ASN A 92 -11.79 -16.91 8.08
C ASN A 92 -11.40 -16.81 6.58
N LEU A 93 -10.56 -15.83 6.26
CA LEU A 93 -10.03 -15.61 4.92
C LEU A 93 -8.70 -16.35 4.72
N MET A 94 -8.41 -16.74 3.48
CA MET A 94 -7.16 -17.41 3.08
C MET A 94 -6.43 -16.59 2.02
N ALA A 95 -5.09 -16.51 2.11
CA ALA A 95 -4.27 -15.85 1.11
C ALA A 95 -3.92 -16.85 -0.01
N ASN A 96 -4.57 -16.74 -1.16
CA ASN A 96 -4.14 -17.45 -2.36
C ASN A 96 -2.91 -16.76 -2.92
N ASN A 97 -1.77 -17.46 -2.93
CA ASN A 97 -0.52 -16.98 -3.50
C ASN A 97 -0.31 -17.69 -4.84
N PRO A 98 -0.66 -17.04 -5.97
CA PRO A 98 -0.15 -17.49 -7.26
C PRO A 98 1.37 -17.29 -7.32
#